data_AF-A0A1I0Q3T9-F1
#
_entry.id   AF-A0A1I0Q3T9-F1
#
_cell.length_a   1.000
_cell.length_b   1.000
_cell.length_c   1.000
_cell.angle_alpha   90.00
_cell.angle_beta   90.00
_cell.angle_gamma   90.00
#
_symmetry.space_group_name_H-M   'P 1'
#
loop_
_entity.id
_entity.type
_entity.pdbx_description
1 polymer ?
#
loop_
_entity_poly.entity_id
_entity_poly.type
_entity_poly.pdbx_seq_one_letter_code
_entity_poly.pdbx_strand_id
1 'polypeptide(L)'
;MRPRIDYRSTSKAAYNDFCSQHPNEQISFIQYKEIILGFNTLLADHVLETGERIKLPFGLGEISIAKFRPPRQKTFLNKTGKAVTITGLPINWQKTREHKKIIYHLNAHTDGNKYRWKWFVKNARFAGAGCFSFRANRIPSRKLAQYLKSDPKYAQIYRQWQD
;
A
#
# COMPACT_ATOMS: atom_id res chain seq x y z
N MET A 1 10.32 23.04 -6.90
CA MET A 1 9.03 22.89 -7.62
C MET A 1 8.70 21.41 -7.74
N ARG A 2 7.49 20.97 -7.38
CA ARG A 2 7.12 19.54 -7.47
C ARG A 2 6.88 19.20 -8.95
N PRO A 3 7.46 18.13 -9.52
CA PRO A 3 7.23 17.80 -10.92
C PRO A 3 5.75 17.63 -11.21
N ARG A 4 5.34 18.15 -12.39
CA ARG A 4 4.01 17.92 -12.96
C ARG A 4 3.89 16.41 -13.22
N ILE A 5 2.84 15.82 -12.68
CA ILE A 5 2.54 14.41 -12.83
C ILE A 5 1.12 14.36 -13.37
N ASP A 6 0.99 13.98 -14.65
CA ASP A 6 -0.27 14.11 -15.38
C ASP A 6 -1.35 13.14 -14.90
N TYR A 7 -0.98 12.02 -14.27
CA TYR A 7 -1.93 11.03 -13.74
C TYR A 7 -2.49 11.33 -12.34
N ARG A 8 -2.27 12.52 -11.77
CA ARG A 8 -2.82 12.86 -10.44
C ARG A 8 -4.32 13.14 -10.54
N SER A 9 -5.11 12.33 -9.85
CA SER A 9 -6.56 12.50 -9.73
C SER A 9 -6.96 13.85 -9.11
N THR A 10 -6.11 14.47 -8.29
CA THR A 10 -6.37 15.79 -7.67
C THR A 10 -5.76 16.95 -8.46
N SER A 11 -5.44 16.77 -9.74
CA SER A 11 -4.84 17.82 -10.58
C SER A 11 -5.91 18.75 -11.16
N LYS A 12 -5.51 19.95 -11.59
CA LYS A 12 -6.42 20.88 -12.28
C LYS A 12 -6.88 20.32 -13.63
N ALA A 13 -6.02 19.58 -14.32
CA ALA A 13 -6.37 18.89 -15.56
C ALA A 13 -7.49 17.87 -15.34
N ALA A 14 -7.34 16.95 -14.38
CA ALA A 14 -8.37 15.97 -14.04
C ALA A 14 -9.70 16.62 -13.61
N TYR A 15 -9.64 17.75 -12.91
CA TYR A 15 -10.83 18.55 -12.58
C TYR A 15 -11.51 19.15 -13.82
N ASN A 16 -10.73 19.74 -14.74
CA ASN A 16 -11.28 20.30 -15.97
C ASN A 16 -11.90 19.21 -16.87
N ASP A 17 -11.28 18.03 -16.92
CA ASP A 17 -11.82 16.86 -17.63
C ASP A 17 -13.14 16.39 -16.99
N PHE A 18 -13.20 16.35 -15.65
CA PHE A 18 -14.42 16.04 -14.90
C PHE A 18 -15.55 17.04 -15.23
N CYS A 19 -15.27 18.35 -15.19
CA CYS A 19 -16.27 19.37 -15.51
C CYS A 19 -16.76 19.28 -16.96
N SER A 20 -15.87 18.90 -17.89
CA SER A 20 -16.24 18.69 -19.31
C SER A 20 -17.18 17.50 -19.49
N GLN A 21 -17.01 16.43 -18.71
CA GLN A 21 -17.85 15.23 -18.76
C GLN A 21 -19.16 15.38 -17.98
N HIS A 22 -19.17 16.25 -16.97
CA HIS A 22 -20.31 16.47 -16.07
C HIS A 22 -20.68 17.97 -15.99
N PRO A 23 -21.21 18.56 -17.08
CA PRO A 23 -21.45 20.00 -17.17
C PRO A 23 -22.51 20.53 -16.18
N ASN A 24 -23.38 19.66 -15.68
CA ASN A 24 -24.43 20.02 -14.71
C ASN A 24 -23.93 20.04 -13.26
N GLU A 25 -22.75 19.47 -12.97
CA GLU A 25 -22.21 19.39 -11.61
C GLU A 25 -21.46 20.67 -11.26
N GLN A 26 -22.04 21.47 -10.37
CA GLN A 26 -21.41 22.71 -9.89
C GLN A 26 -20.55 22.44 -8.65
N ILE A 27 -19.38 21.84 -8.85
CA ILE A 27 -18.40 21.64 -7.78
C ILE A 27 -17.19 22.56 -7.97
N SER A 28 -16.72 23.15 -6.88
CA SER A 28 -15.44 23.89 -6.91
C SER A 28 -14.26 22.92 -6.98
N PHE A 29 -13.12 23.41 -7.47
CA PHE A 29 -11.88 22.63 -7.48
C PHE A 29 -11.42 22.19 -6.08
N ILE A 30 -11.74 22.96 -5.04
CA ILE A 30 -11.41 22.60 -3.65
C ILE A 30 -12.26 21.42 -3.22
N GLN A 31 -13.59 21.52 -3.38
CA GLN A 31 -14.53 20.44 -3.05
C GLN A 31 -14.19 19.15 -3.82
N TYR A 32 -13.88 19.25 -5.11
CA TYR A 32 -13.45 18.10 -5.91
C TYR A 32 -12.27 17.34 -5.27
N LYS A 33 -11.23 18.07 -4.82
CA LYS A 33 -10.09 17.44 -4.16
C LYS A 33 -10.46 16.83 -2.82
N GLU A 34 -11.25 17.55 -2.03
CA GLU A 34 -11.68 17.09 -0.71
C GLU A 34 -12.49 15.81 -0.79
N ILE A 35 -13.40 15.71 -1.77
CA ILE A 35 -14.17 14.49 -2.05
C ILE A 35 -13.23 13.32 -2.37
N ILE A 36 -12.29 13.50 -3.30
CA ILE A 36 -11.36 12.44 -3.70
C ILE A 36 -10.47 12.00 -2.54
N LEU A 37 -9.88 12.94 -1.80
CA LEU A 37 -8.99 12.64 -0.68
C LEU A 37 -9.75 12.07 0.51
N GLY A 38 -10.95 12.58 0.77
CA GLY A 38 -11.87 12.08 1.81
C GLY A 38 -12.26 10.63 1.54
N PHE A 39 -12.73 10.33 0.32
CA PHE A 39 -13.05 8.96 -0.09
C PHE A 39 -11.87 8.00 0.10
N ASN A 40 -10.68 8.38 -0.39
CA ASN A 40 -9.49 7.53 -0.25
C ASN A 40 -9.08 7.32 1.21
N THR A 41 -9.32 8.32 2.08
CA THR A 41 -9.01 8.24 3.51
C THR A 41 -10.01 7.30 4.20
N LEU A 42 -11.31 7.48 3.96
CA LEU A 42 -12.36 6.64 4.53
C LEU A 42 -12.22 5.18 4.08
N LEU A 43 -11.94 4.96 2.79
CA LEU A 43 -11.67 3.63 2.27
C LEU A 43 -10.47 2.99 2.97
N ALA A 44 -9.38 3.74 3.14
CA ALA A 44 -8.20 3.24 3.81
C ALA A 44 -8.46 2.91 5.29
N ASP A 45 -9.17 3.79 6.01
CA ASP A 45 -9.51 3.58 7.42
C ASP A 45 -10.42 2.36 7.58
N HIS A 46 -11.43 2.20 6.72
CA HIS A 46 -12.27 1.00 6.72
C HIS A 46 -11.46 -0.29 6.53
N VAL A 47 -10.54 -0.36 5.55
CA VAL A 47 -9.68 -1.54 5.34
C VAL A 47 -8.79 -1.81 6.56
N LEU A 48 -8.29 -0.78 7.23
CA LEU A 48 -7.42 -0.91 8.42
C LEU A 48 -8.20 -1.39 9.66
N GLU A 49 -9.44 -0.93 9.80
CA GLU A 49 -10.27 -1.27 10.96
C GLU A 49 -10.88 -2.67 10.85
N THR A 50 -11.34 -3.06 9.65
CA THR A 50 -12.03 -4.35 9.45
C THR A 50 -11.08 -5.46 8.99
N GLY A 51 -10.00 -5.12 8.28
CA GLY A 51 -9.14 -6.10 7.63
C GLY A 51 -9.82 -6.84 6.47
N GLU A 52 -11.02 -6.41 6.07
CA GLU A 52 -11.80 -7.06 5.03
C GLU A 52 -11.22 -6.81 3.64
N ARG A 53 -11.75 -7.59 2.69
CA ARG A 53 -11.41 -7.47 1.28
C ARG A 53 -12.49 -6.65 0.60
N ILE A 54 -12.15 -5.42 0.23
CA ILE A 54 -13.11 -4.48 -0.35
C ILE A 54 -13.02 -4.51 -1.86
N LYS A 55 -14.18 -4.60 -2.52
CA LYS A 55 -14.29 -4.48 -3.97
C LYS A 55 -14.24 -3.01 -4.40
N LEU A 56 -13.31 -2.72 -5.29
CA LEU A 56 -13.17 -1.40 -5.87
C LEU A 56 -14.18 -1.19 -7.01
N PRO A 57 -14.64 0.05 -7.23
CA PRO A 57 -15.61 0.36 -8.28
C PRO A 57 -15.04 0.11 -9.67
N PHE A 58 -15.92 0.06 -10.67
CA PHE A 58 -15.57 -0.09 -12.10
C PHE A 58 -14.70 -1.31 -12.43
N GLY A 59 -14.79 -2.38 -11.62
CA GLY A 59 -14.02 -3.59 -11.87
C GLY A 59 -12.52 -3.41 -11.68
N LEU A 60 -12.09 -2.44 -10.85
CA LEU A 60 -10.68 -2.24 -10.51
C LEU A 60 -10.09 -3.36 -9.65
N GLY A 61 -10.85 -4.42 -9.34
CA GLY A 61 -10.42 -5.52 -8.48
C GLY A 61 -10.74 -5.25 -7.03
N GLU A 62 -9.94 -5.81 -6.12
CA GLU A 62 -10.18 -5.73 -4.68
C GLU A 62 -8.91 -5.32 -3.94
N ILE A 63 -9.08 -4.74 -2.75
CA ILE A 63 -7.97 -4.31 -1.89
C ILE A 63 -8.16 -4.80 -0.46
N SER A 64 -7.06 -5.17 0.21
CA SER A 64 -7.04 -5.52 1.63
C SER A 64 -5.62 -5.36 2.21
N ILE A 65 -5.47 -5.62 3.51
CA ILE A 65 -4.17 -5.85 4.13
C ILE A 65 -3.83 -7.34 4.09
N ALA A 66 -2.65 -7.66 3.55
CA ALA A 66 -2.11 -8.99 3.55
C ALA A 66 -1.05 -9.18 4.63
N LYS A 67 -1.27 -10.17 5.48
CA LYS A 67 -0.29 -10.73 6.42
C LYS A 67 0.59 -11.74 5.67
N PHE A 68 1.91 -11.62 5.83
CA PHE A 68 2.85 -12.59 5.27
C PHE A 68 4.10 -12.71 6.15
N ARG A 69 4.68 -13.91 6.21
CA ARG A 69 5.95 -14.15 6.89
C ARG A 69 7.06 -14.19 5.85
N PRO A 70 8.00 -13.21 5.82
CA PRO A 70 9.11 -13.27 4.89
C PRO A 70 10.01 -14.47 5.22
N PRO A 71 10.62 -15.13 4.22
CA PRO A 71 11.61 -16.16 4.51
C PRO A 71 12.80 -15.53 5.25
N ARG A 72 13.34 -16.26 6.23
CA ARG A 72 14.48 -15.79 7.05
C ARG A 72 15.73 -15.54 6.22
N GLN A 73 15.91 -16.33 5.17
CA GLN A 73 16.99 -16.21 4.20
C GLN A 73 16.40 -16.05 2.81
N LYS A 74 17.03 -15.20 2.00
CA LYS A 74 16.72 -15.03 0.58
C LYS A 74 17.98 -15.30 -0.21
N THR A 75 17.90 -16.25 -1.13
CA THR A 75 18.97 -16.54 -2.07
C THR A 75 18.63 -15.89 -3.39
N PHE A 76 19.57 -15.13 -3.95
CA PHE A 76 19.46 -14.56 -5.28
C PHE A 76 20.80 -14.65 -5.99
N LEU A 77 20.76 -14.66 -7.33
CA LEU A 77 21.95 -14.64 -8.15
C LEU A 77 22.50 -13.21 -8.15
N ASN A 78 23.77 -13.07 -7.80
CA ASN A 78 24.48 -11.80 -7.95
C ASN A 78 24.76 -11.52 -9.44
N LYS A 79 25.24 -10.31 -9.77
CA LYS A 79 25.62 -9.91 -11.14
C LYS A 79 26.63 -10.85 -11.81
N THR A 80 27.37 -11.62 -11.01
CA THR A 80 28.37 -12.62 -11.43
C THR A 80 27.81 -14.04 -11.58
N GLY A 81 26.50 -14.23 -11.43
CA GLY A 81 25.85 -15.56 -11.50
C GLY A 81 26.03 -16.44 -10.26
N LYS A 82 26.73 -15.96 -9.22
CA LYS A 82 26.86 -16.70 -7.95
C LYS A 82 25.63 -16.52 -7.07
N ALA A 83 25.15 -17.62 -6.49
CA ALA A 83 24.10 -17.59 -5.48
C ALA A 83 24.61 -16.91 -4.20
N VAL A 84 23.96 -15.82 -3.80
CA VAL A 84 24.23 -15.10 -2.56
C VAL A 84 23.01 -15.22 -1.66
N THR A 85 23.23 -15.68 -0.44
CA THR A 85 22.18 -15.78 0.59
C THR A 85 22.28 -14.59 1.53
N ILE A 86 21.20 -13.82 1.64
CA ILE A 86 21.08 -12.72 2.61
C ILE A 86 19.97 -12.99 3.61
N THR A 87 20.04 -12.34 4.76
CA THR A 87 18.94 -12.29 5.72
C THR A 87 17.74 -11.54 5.13
N GLY A 88 16.56 -12.15 5.13
CA GLY A 88 15.32 -11.61 4.56
C GLY A 88 14.58 -10.59 5.45
N LEU A 89 15.16 -10.26 6.61
CA LEU A 89 14.65 -9.25 7.53
C LEU A 89 15.02 -7.84 7.07
N PRO A 90 14.17 -6.83 7.33
CA PRO A 90 14.51 -5.45 6.97
C PRO A 90 15.61 -4.91 7.88
N ILE A 91 16.54 -4.15 7.31
CA ILE A 91 17.63 -3.49 8.05
C ILE A 91 17.06 -2.25 8.76
N ASN A 92 17.36 -2.12 10.05
CA ASN A 92 17.17 -0.90 10.82
C ASN A 92 18.36 0.03 10.56
N TRP A 93 18.24 0.90 9.56
CA TRP A 93 19.33 1.81 9.17
C TRP A 93 19.72 2.81 10.25
N GLN A 94 18.77 3.20 11.12
CA GLN A 94 19.07 4.12 12.22
C GLN A 94 20.02 3.46 13.22
N LYS A 95 19.61 2.34 13.81
CA LYS A 95 20.45 1.59 14.76
C LYS A 95 21.75 1.08 14.12
N THR A 96 21.68 0.71 12.84
CA THR A 96 22.87 0.26 12.08
C THR A 96 23.95 1.35 12.01
N ARG A 97 23.55 2.60 11.80
CA ARG A 97 24.48 3.75 11.79
C ARG A 97 25.03 4.05 13.19
N GLU A 98 24.17 3.99 14.21
CA GLU A 98 24.55 4.21 15.62
C GLU A 98 25.60 3.18 16.09
N HIS A 99 25.40 1.90 15.78
CA HIS A 99 26.25 0.82 16.26
C HIS A 99 27.34 0.35 15.29
N LYS A 100 27.41 0.94 14.08
CA LYS A 100 28.33 0.56 12.99
C LYS A 100 28.29 -0.94 12.63
N LYS A 101 27.15 -1.61 12.88
CA LYS A 101 26.91 -3.03 12.59
C LYS A 101 25.50 -3.18 12.02
N ILE A 102 25.30 -4.12 11.10
CA ILE A 102 23.99 -4.35 10.48
C ILE A 102 23.01 -4.88 11.54
N ILE A 103 21.97 -4.09 11.82
CA ILE A 103 20.92 -4.44 12.77
C ILE A 103 19.61 -4.64 12.01
N TYR A 104 18.89 -5.73 12.29
CA TYR A 104 17.64 -6.08 11.64
C TYR A 104 16.42 -5.80 12.52
N HIS A 105 15.28 -5.52 11.89
CA HIS A 105 13.98 -5.52 12.56
C HIS A 105 13.48 -6.96 12.75
N LEU A 106 13.35 -7.38 14.00
CA LEU A 106 12.87 -8.72 14.36
C LEU A 106 11.34 -8.85 14.33
N ASN A 107 10.60 -7.73 14.37
CA ASN A 107 9.13 -7.70 14.39
C ASN A 107 8.50 -8.61 15.48
N ALA A 108 9.10 -8.63 16.68
CA ALA A 108 8.63 -9.48 17.78
C ALA A 108 7.15 -9.22 18.16
N HIS A 109 6.72 -7.95 18.16
CA HIS A 109 5.33 -7.54 18.42
C HIS A 109 4.29 -8.08 17.41
N THR A 110 4.72 -8.61 16.27
CA THR A 110 3.83 -9.23 15.26
C THR A 110 4.17 -10.69 14.99
N ASP A 111 4.88 -11.37 15.89
CA ASP A 111 5.42 -12.73 15.71
C ASP A 111 6.19 -12.87 14.37
N GLY A 112 7.02 -11.89 14.04
CA GLY A 112 7.82 -11.89 12.81
C GLY A 112 7.01 -11.72 11.52
N ASN A 113 5.69 -11.53 11.60
CA ASN A 113 4.85 -11.27 10.43
C ASN A 113 5.04 -9.83 9.93
N LYS A 114 4.87 -9.67 8.61
CA LYS A 114 4.80 -8.39 7.92
C LYS A 114 3.40 -8.20 7.34
N TYR A 115 3.03 -6.94 7.18
CA TYR A 115 1.74 -6.54 6.65
C TYR A 115 1.96 -5.57 5.51
N ARG A 116 1.20 -5.74 4.43
CA ARG A 116 1.22 -4.83 3.28
C ARG A 116 -0.16 -4.67 2.70
N TRP A 117 -0.41 -3.53 2.08
CA TRP A 117 -1.53 -3.38 1.18
C TRP A 117 -1.39 -4.36 0.01
N LYS A 118 -2.43 -5.13 -0.26
CA LYS A 118 -2.51 -6.08 -1.37
C LYS A 118 -3.67 -5.69 -2.26
N TRP A 119 -3.37 -5.52 -3.54
CA TRP A 119 -4.36 -5.36 -4.59
C TRP A 119 -4.51 -6.70 -5.32
N PHE A 120 -5.73 -7.20 -5.39
CA PHE A 120 -6.07 -8.47 -6.00
C PHE A 120 -6.35 -8.27 -7.48
N VAL A 121 -5.28 -8.14 -8.25
CA VAL A 121 -5.31 -7.88 -9.70
C VAL A 121 -6.06 -8.95 -10.48
N LYS A 122 -6.06 -10.22 -10.02
CA LYS A 122 -6.82 -11.31 -10.66
C LYS A 122 -8.33 -11.07 -10.68
N ASN A 123 -8.85 -10.25 -9.77
CA ASN A 123 -10.27 -9.90 -9.71
C ASN A 123 -10.59 -8.62 -10.50
N ALA A 124 -9.59 -7.98 -11.10
CA ALA A 124 -9.81 -6.83 -11.97
C ALA A 124 -10.42 -7.28 -13.30
N ARG A 125 -11.36 -6.49 -13.81
CA ARG A 125 -12.15 -6.80 -15.02
C ARG A 125 -11.76 -5.97 -16.23
N PHE A 126 -10.64 -5.26 -16.18
CA PHE A 126 -10.14 -4.44 -17.28
C PHE A 126 -8.94 -5.11 -17.97
N ALA A 127 -8.84 -4.90 -19.28
CA ALA A 127 -7.75 -5.46 -20.09
C ALA A 127 -6.39 -4.90 -19.65
N GLY A 128 -5.37 -5.76 -19.61
CA GLY A 128 -4.03 -5.36 -19.21
C GLY A 128 -3.85 -5.08 -17.72
N ALA A 129 -4.77 -5.50 -16.85
CA ALA A 129 -4.66 -5.30 -15.40
C ALA A 129 -3.33 -5.78 -14.81
N GLY A 130 -2.77 -6.88 -15.34
CA GLY A 130 -1.47 -7.43 -14.93
C GLY A 130 -0.26 -6.50 -15.17
N CYS A 131 -0.39 -5.49 -16.03
CA CYS A 131 0.65 -4.48 -16.28
C CYS A 131 0.72 -3.42 -15.17
N PHE A 132 -0.30 -3.34 -14.31
CA PHE A 132 -0.39 -2.35 -13.25
C PHE A 132 0.06 -2.92 -11.91
N SER A 133 0.52 -2.04 -11.03
CA SER A 133 0.81 -2.38 -9.65
C SER A 133 0.23 -1.34 -8.71
N PHE A 134 -0.24 -1.80 -7.56
CA PHE A 134 -0.76 -0.93 -6.53
C PHE A 134 0.32 -0.63 -5.48
N ARG A 135 0.45 0.64 -5.13
CA ARG A 135 1.24 1.10 -3.98
C ARG A 135 0.42 2.11 -3.19
N ALA A 136 0.09 1.76 -1.96
CA ALA A 136 -0.59 2.68 -1.06
C ALA A 136 0.27 3.93 -0.79
N ASN A 137 -0.41 5.05 -0.56
CA ASN A 137 0.23 6.27 -0.10
C ASN A 137 0.92 6.03 1.26
N ARG A 138 1.93 6.86 1.56
CA ARG A 138 2.70 6.85 2.80
C ARG A 138 1.81 6.99 4.04
N ILE A 139 0.74 7.77 3.97
CA ILE A 139 -0.16 8.03 5.10
C ILE A 139 -0.89 6.73 5.55
N PRO A 140 -1.69 6.05 4.72
CA PRO A 140 -2.28 4.75 5.07
C PRO A 140 -1.24 3.70 5.48
N SER A 141 -0.08 3.68 4.83
CA SER A 141 1.00 2.75 5.18
C SER A 141 1.57 2.99 6.58
N ARG A 142 1.64 4.26 7.01
CA ARG A 142 2.04 4.63 8.36
C ARG A 142 0.95 4.33 9.39
N LYS A 143 -0.32 4.59 9.04
CA LYS A 143 -1.47 4.23 9.88
C LYS A 143 -1.47 2.72 10.16
N LEU A 144 -1.27 1.88 9.15
CA LEU A 144 -1.11 0.43 9.33
C LEU A 144 -0.06 0.08 10.41
N ALA A 145 1.11 0.71 10.34
CA ALA A 145 2.18 0.48 11.33
C ALA A 145 1.81 1.00 12.74
N GLN A 146 0.97 2.03 12.84
CA GLN A 146 0.44 2.51 14.13
C GLN A 146 -0.58 1.52 14.69
N TYR A 147 -1.53 1.07 13.88
CA TYR A 147 -2.55 0.08 14.25
C TYR A 147 -1.92 -1.21 14.78
N LEU A 148 -0.90 -1.74 14.08
CA LEU A 148 -0.18 -2.94 14.50
C LEU A 148 0.60 -2.77 15.81
N LYS A 149 0.93 -1.53 16.21
CA LYS A 149 1.60 -1.23 17.47
C LYS A 149 0.63 -0.92 18.61
N SER A 150 -0.54 -0.39 18.28
CA SER A 150 -1.52 0.05 19.29
C SER A 150 -2.26 -1.12 19.91
N ASP A 151 -2.69 -2.10 19.11
CA ASP A 151 -3.54 -3.18 19.59
C ASP A 151 -3.23 -4.51 18.85
N PRO A 152 -2.90 -5.59 19.58
CA PRO A 152 -2.67 -6.91 19.00
C PRO A 152 -3.84 -7.45 18.15
N LYS A 153 -5.08 -6.99 18.37
CA LYS A 153 -6.25 -7.44 17.58
C LYS A 153 -6.04 -7.24 16.08
N TYR A 154 -5.37 -6.15 15.68
CA TYR A 154 -5.16 -5.85 14.27
C TYR A 154 -4.24 -6.87 13.60
N ALA A 155 -3.28 -7.44 14.33
CA ALA A 155 -2.45 -8.53 13.81
C ALA A 155 -3.24 -9.85 13.58
N GLN A 156 -4.42 -9.98 14.19
CA GLN A 156 -5.30 -11.15 14.08
C GLN A 156 -6.33 -11.00 12.96
N ILE A 157 -6.92 -9.81 12.77
CA ILE A 157 -7.94 -9.59 11.73
C ILE A 157 -7.35 -9.69 10.30
N TYR A 158 -6.08 -9.32 10.12
CA TYR A 158 -5.44 -9.36 8.81
C TYR A 158 -5.05 -10.78 8.40
N ARG A 159 -5.51 -11.18 7.21
CA ARG A 159 -5.38 -12.56 6.73
C ARG A 159 -4.15 -12.79 5.88
N GLN A 160 -3.68 -14.04 5.89
CA GLN A 160 -2.71 -14.52 4.92
C GLN A 160 -3.43 -14.90 3.63
N TRP A 161 -3.53 -13.95 2.71
CA TRP A 161 -4.19 -14.15 1.44
C TRP A 161 -3.30 -14.92 0.48
N GLN A 162 -3.80 -16.05 -0.04
CA GLN A 162 -3.20 -16.70 -1.20
C GLN A 162 -3.39 -15.83 -2.46
N ASP A 163 -2.51 -16.02 -3.44
CA ASP A 163 -2.52 -15.27 -4.71
C ASP A 163 -3.44 -15.91 -5.75
#